data_AF-A0A821MF48-F1
#
_entry.id   AF-A0A821MF48-F1
#
_cell.length_a   1.000
_cell.length_b   1.000
_cell.length_c   1.000
_cell.angle_alpha   90.00
_cell.angle_beta   90.00
_cell.angle_gamma   90.00
#
_symmetry.space_group_name_H-M   'P 1'
#
loop_
_entity.id
_entity.type
_entity.pdbx_description
1 polymer ?
#
loop_
_entity_poly.entity_id
_entity_poly.type
_entity_poly.pdbx_seq_one_letter_code
_entity_poly.pdbx_strand_id
1 'polypeptide(L)'
;MSIFTSNLQVPVFYPTYDEFENFSSYVSKIESQGAHKIGLAKIVPPKQWIPRKMGYKQKEIDETMVHNPIKQEVHGKDGLYLVYNIQQRSIKLSQFQKLSSTTRYTTPSSISNDIEKLEKKYWENLTSISPIYGAG
;
A
#
# COMPACT_ATOMS: atom_id res chain seq x y z
N MET A 1 -2.41 14.56 37.22
CA MET A 1 -2.94 15.19 35.98
C MET A 1 -2.30 14.50 34.80
N SER A 2 -3.09 13.77 34.01
CA SER A 2 -2.58 12.95 32.90
C SER A 2 -2.46 13.80 31.64
N ILE A 3 -1.23 13.94 31.14
CA ILE A 3 -0.91 14.67 29.93
C ILE A 3 -1.14 13.73 28.73
N PHE A 4 -2.40 13.46 28.39
CA PHE A 4 -2.76 12.77 27.14
C PHE A 4 -3.14 13.79 26.07
N THR A 5 -2.15 14.54 25.61
CA THR A 5 -2.17 15.11 24.25
C THR A 5 -0.90 14.63 23.57
N SER A 6 -0.75 13.31 23.42
CA SER A 6 0.28 12.74 22.56
C SER A 6 -0.16 12.98 21.11
N ASN A 7 0.60 13.75 20.34
CA ASN A 7 0.46 13.85 18.90
C ASN A 7 0.20 12.45 18.30
N LEU A 8 -0.97 12.24 17.71
CA LEU A 8 -1.39 10.97 17.07
C LEU A 8 -0.71 10.77 15.70
N GLN A 9 0.54 11.21 15.57
CA GLN A 9 1.29 11.08 14.33
C GLN A 9 1.83 9.67 14.20
N VAL A 10 1.67 9.06 13.03
CA VAL A 10 2.26 7.75 12.70
C VAL A 10 3.80 7.88 12.78
N PRO A 11 4.48 7.15 13.68
CA PRO A 11 5.92 7.23 13.84
C PRO A 11 6.64 6.59 12.65
N VAL A 12 7.79 7.15 12.31
CA VAL A 12 8.69 6.64 11.26
C VAL A 12 10.05 6.33 11.89
N PHE A 13 10.50 5.08 11.75
CA PHE A 13 11.75 4.59 12.32
C PHE A 13 12.80 4.31 11.23
N TYR A 14 14.07 4.54 11.57
CA TYR A 14 15.23 4.38 10.69
C TYR A 14 16.30 3.54 11.41
N PRO A 15 16.18 2.20 11.43
CA PRO A 15 17.14 1.32 12.10
C PRO A 15 18.54 1.43 11.47
N THR A 16 19.56 1.17 12.29
CA THR A 16 20.87 0.76 11.79
C THR A 16 20.80 -0.66 11.21
N TYR A 17 21.86 -1.14 10.56
CA TYR A 17 21.89 -2.51 10.05
C TYR A 17 21.74 -3.53 11.19
N ASP A 18 22.51 -3.36 12.26
CA ASP A 18 22.50 -4.25 13.43
C ASP A 18 21.13 -4.28 14.11
N GLU A 19 20.44 -3.12 14.18
CA GLU A 19 19.08 -3.04 14.69
C GLU A 19 18.06 -3.72 13.77
N PHE A 20 18.28 -3.66 12.46
CA PHE A 20 17.38 -4.23 11.46
C PHE A 20 17.53 -5.75 11.30
N GLU A 21 18.68 -6.32 11.69
CA GLU A 21 18.99 -7.74 11.55
C GLU A 21 18.01 -8.63 12.35
N ASN A 22 17.59 -8.20 13.54
CA ASN A 22 16.65 -8.94 14.38
C ASN A 22 15.28 -8.26 14.42
N PHE A 23 14.36 -8.76 13.59
CA PHE A 23 12.98 -8.28 13.48
C PHE A 23 12.27 -8.19 14.85
N SER A 24 12.24 -9.28 15.63
CA SER A 24 11.48 -9.34 16.88
C SER A 24 12.02 -8.39 17.94
N SER A 25 13.35 -8.26 18.04
CA SER A 25 13.99 -7.30 18.95
C SER A 25 13.67 -5.87 18.53
N TYR A 26 13.67 -5.58 17.23
CA TYR A 26 13.35 -4.23 16.74
C TYR A 26 11.87 -3.88 16.93
N VAL A 27 10.95 -4.83 16.72
CA VAL A 27 9.53 -4.66 17.04
C VAL A 27 9.35 -4.34 18.52
N SER A 28 9.97 -5.13 19.41
CA SER A 28 9.92 -4.89 20.87
C SER A 28 10.47 -3.49 21.23
N LYS A 29 11.56 -3.08 20.57
CA LYS A 29 12.16 -1.75 20.73
C LYS A 29 11.19 -0.63 20.35
N ILE A 30 10.52 -0.70 19.19
CA ILE A 30 9.57 0.37 18.79
C ILE A 30 8.28 0.33 19.60
N GLU A 31 7.86 -0.83 20.08
CA GLU A 31 6.73 -0.97 21.00
C GLU A 31 7.01 -0.30 22.35
N SER A 32 8.20 -0.48 22.91
CA SER A 32 8.59 0.22 24.16
C SER A 32 8.62 1.74 24.02
N GLN A 33 8.75 2.27 22.79
CA GLN A 33 8.62 3.69 22.46
C GLN A 33 7.17 4.13 22.21
N GLY A 34 6.20 3.22 22.34
CA GLY A 34 4.78 3.52 22.22
C GLY A 34 4.21 3.44 20.80
N ALA A 35 4.95 2.90 19.81
CA ALA A 35 4.47 2.81 18.42
C ALA A 35 3.12 2.08 18.30
N HIS A 36 2.94 1.01 19.08
CA HIS A 36 1.71 0.22 19.14
C HIS A 36 0.48 1.03 19.56
N LYS A 37 0.66 2.11 20.35
CA LYS A 37 -0.44 2.96 20.81
C LYS A 37 -1.08 3.78 19.68
N ILE A 38 -0.36 3.97 18.56
CA ILE A 38 -0.85 4.65 17.35
C ILE A 38 -1.57 3.67 16.42
N GLY A 39 -1.31 2.36 16.51
CA GLY A 39 -1.90 1.32 15.66
C GLY A 39 -1.24 1.15 14.28
N LEU A 40 -0.33 2.06 13.89
CA LEU A 40 0.47 1.98 12.67
C LEU A 40 1.85 2.59 12.90
N ALA A 41 2.88 2.00 12.31
CA ALA A 41 4.24 2.55 12.27
C ALA A 41 4.90 2.27 10.91
N LYS A 42 5.79 3.16 10.47
CA LYS A 42 6.60 2.97 9.26
C LYS A 42 8.05 2.70 9.64
N ILE A 43 8.66 1.66 9.06
CA ILE A 43 10.09 1.39 9.19
C ILE A 43 10.72 1.58 7.82
N VAL A 44 11.70 2.48 7.73
CA VAL A 44 12.50 2.67 6.52
C VAL A 44 13.79 1.86 6.68
N PRO A 45 14.00 0.77 5.91
CA PRO A 45 15.16 -0.10 6.11
C PRO A 45 16.48 0.64 5.82
N PRO A 46 17.61 0.13 6.35
CA PRO A 46 18.94 0.66 6.03
C PRO A 46 19.18 0.66 4.51
N LYS A 47 19.81 1.71 3.97
CA LYS A 47 19.98 1.89 2.51
C LYS A 47 20.72 0.73 1.82
N GLN A 48 21.63 0.07 2.54
CA GLN A 48 22.40 -1.07 2.06
C GLN A 48 21.61 -2.39 2.05
N TRP A 49 20.46 -2.45 2.72
CA TRP A 49 19.61 -3.63 2.71
C TRP A 49 18.77 -3.67 1.43
N ILE A 50 18.96 -4.72 0.64
CA ILE A 50 18.25 -4.93 -0.62
C ILE A 50 17.61 -6.32 -0.58
N PRO A 51 16.28 -6.44 -0.55
CA PRO A 51 15.61 -7.73 -0.40
C PRO A 51 15.82 -8.64 -1.61
N ARG A 52 15.96 -8.06 -2.81
CA ARG A 52 16.21 -8.79 -4.05
C ARG A 52 17.28 -8.09 -4.88
N LYS A 53 18.54 -8.57 -4.77
CA LYS A 53 19.71 -7.97 -5.45
C LYS A 53 19.57 -7.86 -6.98
N MET A 54 18.84 -8.80 -7.59
CA MET A 54 18.62 -8.82 -9.05
C MET A 54 17.59 -7.79 -9.52
N GLY A 55 16.82 -7.13 -8.63
CA GLY A 55 15.70 -6.26 -8.98
C GLY A 55 14.42 -7.03 -9.33
N TYR A 56 13.41 -6.35 -9.90
CA TYR A 56 12.08 -6.90 -10.22
C TYR A 56 11.69 -6.83 -11.72
N LYS A 57 12.62 -6.45 -12.61
CA LYS A 57 12.40 -6.41 -14.06
C LYS A 57 12.90 -7.71 -14.71
N GLN A 58 12.26 -8.82 -14.40
CA GLN A 58 12.60 -10.14 -14.96
C GLN A 58 11.38 -10.77 -15.62
N LYS A 59 11.62 -11.44 -16.75
CA LYS A 59 10.59 -12.15 -17.50
C LYS A 59 9.79 -13.13 -16.64
N GLU A 60 10.44 -13.83 -15.72
CA GLU A 60 9.80 -14.76 -14.78
C GLU A 60 8.73 -14.09 -13.89
N ILE A 61 9.01 -12.87 -13.41
CA ILE A 61 8.05 -12.09 -12.62
C ILE A 61 6.88 -11.66 -13.50
N ASP A 62 7.16 -11.14 -14.71
CA ASP A 62 6.15 -10.71 -15.67
C ASP A 62 5.22 -11.85 -16.13
N GLU A 63 5.72 -13.08 -16.09
CA GLU A 63 4.99 -14.32 -16.41
C GLU A 63 4.26 -14.94 -15.22
N THR A 64 4.49 -14.44 -14.00
CA THR A 64 3.78 -14.90 -12.80
C THR A 64 2.27 -14.66 -12.95
N MET A 65 1.46 -15.61 -12.49
CA MET A 65 0.01 -15.51 -12.52
C MET A 65 -0.50 -14.73 -11.30
N VAL A 66 -1.32 -13.71 -11.56
CA VAL A 66 -2.19 -13.10 -10.55
C VAL A 66 -3.42 -13.98 -10.47
N HIS A 67 -3.49 -14.81 -9.43
CA HIS A 67 -4.61 -15.73 -9.21
C HIS A 67 -5.82 -14.98 -8.65
N ASN A 68 -7.01 -15.35 -9.14
CA ASN A 68 -8.32 -14.85 -8.65
C ASN A 68 -8.36 -13.34 -8.34
N PRO A 69 -7.89 -12.45 -9.24
CA PRO A 69 -7.88 -11.02 -8.94
C PRO A 69 -9.30 -10.54 -8.68
N ILE A 70 -9.46 -9.56 -7.79
CA ILE A 70 -10.76 -9.11 -7.32
C ILE A 70 -11.05 -7.74 -7.91
N LYS A 71 -12.21 -7.59 -8.56
CA LYS A 71 -12.74 -6.27 -8.92
C LYS A 71 -13.51 -5.71 -7.74
N GLN A 72 -13.16 -4.49 -7.32
CA GLN A 72 -13.75 -3.83 -6.17
C GLN A 72 -14.87 -2.89 -6.63
N GLU A 73 -16.12 -3.32 -6.50
CA GLU A 73 -17.29 -2.49 -6.81
C GLU A 73 -17.69 -1.72 -5.54
N VAL A 74 -17.53 -0.40 -5.57
CA VAL A 74 -17.79 0.46 -4.42
C VAL A 74 -19.13 1.15 -4.55
N HIS A 75 -19.97 1.02 -3.52
CA HIS A 75 -21.26 1.68 -3.41
C HIS A 75 -21.28 2.54 -2.15
N GLY A 76 -21.92 3.71 -2.22
CA GLY A 76 -22.01 4.63 -1.09
C GLY A 76 -21.74 6.06 -1.50
N LYS A 77 -21.73 6.96 -0.52
CA LYS A 77 -21.51 8.40 -0.68
C LYS A 77 -21.22 9.04 0.67
N ASP A 78 -20.83 10.32 0.65
CA ASP A 78 -20.67 11.16 1.84
C ASP A 78 -19.74 10.54 2.91
N GLY A 79 -18.68 9.84 2.46
CA GLY A 79 -17.69 9.21 3.34
C GLY A 79 -18.05 7.81 3.85
N LEU A 80 -19.24 7.29 3.52
CA LEU A 80 -19.67 5.94 3.89
C LEU A 80 -19.78 5.05 2.64
N TYR A 81 -18.98 3.98 2.61
CA TYR A 81 -18.87 3.10 1.46
C TYR A 81 -18.92 1.61 1.85
N LEU A 82 -19.47 0.81 0.93
CA LEU A 82 -19.48 -0.65 0.93
C LEU A 82 -18.70 -1.12 -0.30
N VAL A 83 -17.83 -2.11 -0.12
CA VAL A 83 -17.02 -2.67 -1.21
C VAL A 83 -17.45 -4.12 -1.46
N TYR A 84 -17.95 -4.40 -2.66
CA TYR A 84 -18.22 -5.75 -3.15
C TYR A 84 -17.02 -6.29 -3.93
N ASN A 85 -16.61 -7.49 -3.59
CA ASN A 85 -15.45 -8.16 -4.18
C ASN A 85 -15.90 -9.16 -5.24
N ILE A 86 -15.74 -8.80 -6.52
CA ILE A 86 -16.12 -9.64 -7.65
C ILE A 86 -14.88 -10.32 -8.21
N GLN A 87 -14.74 -11.62 -7.95
CA GLN A 87 -13.64 -12.43 -8.48
C GLN A 87 -13.59 -12.37 -10.01
N GLN A 88 -12.38 -12.16 -10.53
CA GLN A 88 -12.07 -12.16 -11.96
C GLN A 88 -11.24 -13.41 -12.30
N ARG A 89 -11.10 -13.68 -13.59
CA ARG A 89 -10.25 -14.77 -14.08
C ARG A 89 -8.78 -14.43 -13.83
N SER A 90 -7.99 -15.46 -13.50
CA SER A 90 -6.54 -15.32 -13.34
C SER A 90 -5.90 -14.78 -14.62
N ILE A 91 -4.95 -13.85 -14.46
CA ILE A 91 -4.21 -13.23 -15.57
C ILE A 91 -2.72 -13.18 -15.25
N LYS A 92 -1.87 -13.02 -16.27
CA LYS A 92 -0.43 -12.81 -16.04
C LYS A 92 -0.18 -11.44 -15.41
N LEU A 93 0.88 -11.30 -14.62
CA LEU A 93 1.29 -10.03 -14.03
C LEU A 93 1.55 -8.97 -15.10
N SER A 94 2.16 -9.34 -16.23
CA SER A 94 2.32 -8.45 -17.39
C SER A 94 0.99 -7.96 -17.98
N GLN A 95 -0.08 -8.75 -17.93
CA GLN A 95 -1.42 -8.32 -18.34
C GLN A 95 -2.03 -7.39 -17.29
N PHE A 96 -1.85 -7.70 -16.00
CA PHE A 96 -2.28 -6.83 -14.89
C PHE A 96 -1.60 -5.45 -14.96
N GLN A 97 -0.29 -5.40 -15.22
CA GLN A 97 0.46 -4.15 -15.41
C GLN A 97 -0.03 -3.35 -16.64
N LYS A 98 -0.33 -4.04 -17.75
CA LYS A 98 -0.93 -3.39 -18.93
C LYS A 98 -2.28 -2.77 -18.59
N LEU A 99 -3.13 -3.48 -17.83
CA LEU A 99 -4.42 -2.97 -17.36
C LEU A 99 -4.23 -1.72 -16.49
N SER A 100 -3.32 -1.75 -15.51
CA SER A 100 -3.06 -0.61 -14.62
C SER A 100 -2.53 0.62 -15.36
N SER A 101 -1.97 0.45 -16.56
CA SER A 101 -1.42 1.53 -17.39
C SER A 101 -2.43 2.09 -18.41
N THR A 102 -3.62 1.51 -18.52
CA THR A 102 -4.68 2.03 -19.41
C THR A 102 -5.24 3.35 -18.90
N THR A 103 -5.78 4.19 -19.78
CA THR A 103 -6.43 5.46 -19.42
C THR A 103 -7.52 5.31 -18.36
N ARG A 104 -8.15 4.12 -18.28
CA ARG A 104 -9.19 3.82 -17.29
C ARG A 104 -8.65 3.63 -15.88
N TYR A 105 -7.48 3.02 -15.70
CA TYR A 105 -6.97 2.62 -14.38
C TYR A 105 -5.68 3.34 -13.96
N THR A 106 -5.05 4.06 -14.89
CA THR A 106 -3.81 4.78 -14.60
C THR A 106 -4.04 5.93 -13.63
N THR A 107 -3.04 6.20 -12.80
CA THR A 107 -3.03 7.36 -11.91
C THR A 107 -3.06 8.65 -12.74
N PRO A 108 -3.91 9.64 -12.40
CA PRO A 108 -3.92 10.93 -13.09
C PRO A 108 -2.56 11.63 -12.98
N SER A 109 -1.87 11.80 -14.11
CA SER A 109 -0.50 12.33 -14.16
C SER A 109 -0.41 13.81 -13.76
N SER A 110 -1.45 14.60 -14.00
CA SER A 110 -1.47 16.04 -13.70
C SER A 110 -1.40 16.36 -12.21
N ILE A 111 -1.76 15.40 -11.34
CA ILE A 111 -1.78 15.57 -9.88
C ILE A 111 -0.89 14.55 -9.16
N SER A 112 -0.10 13.75 -9.87
CA SER A 112 0.61 12.60 -9.28
C SER A 112 1.62 12.95 -8.18
N ASN A 113 2.10 14.20 -8.14
CA ASN A 113 3.05 14.69 -7.14
C ASN A 113 2.39 15.46 -5.99
N ASP A 114 1.06 15.60 -6.00
CA ASP A 114 0.29 16.34 -5.00
C ASP A 114 -0.60 15.36 -4.25
N ILE A 115 -0.14 14.94 -3.07
CA ILE A 115 -0.79 13.88 -2.27
C ILE A 115 -2.19 14.31 -1.82
N GLU A 116 -2.38 15.58 -1.44
CA GLU A 116 -3.69 16.08 -0.99
C GLU A 116 -4.69 16.07 -2.13
N LYS A 117 -4.28 16.50 -3.33
CA LYS A 117 -5.14 16.42 -4.52
C LYS A 117 -5.43 14.97 -4.93
N LEU A 118 -4.45 14.08 -4.83
CA LEU A 118 -4.65 12.66 -5.11
C LEU A 118 -5.64 12.02 -4.13
N GLU A 119 -5.51 12.30 -2.84
CA GLU A 119 -6.41 11.81 -1.80
C GLU A 119 -7.84 12.30 -2.04
N LYS A 120 -8.00 13.61 -2.28
CA LYS A 120 -9.30 14.18 -2.64
C LYS A 120 -9.88 13.50 -3.88
N LYS A 121 -9.08 13.31 -4.92
CA LYS A 121 -9.52 12.68 -6.17
C LYS A 121 -9.90 11.21 -5.97
N TYR A 122 -9.19 10.50 -5.10
CA TYR A 122 -9.50 9.12 -4.73
C TYR A 122 -10.90 9.02 -4.13
N TRP A 123 -11.21 9.84 -3.11
CA TRP A 123 -12.51 9.83 -2.44
C TRP A 123 -13.65 10.29 -3.36
N GLU A 124 -13.42 11.30 -4.20
CA GLU A 124 -14.42 11.78 -5.18
C GLU A 124 -14.78 10.74 -6.24
N ASN A 125 -13.83 9.89 -6.63
CA ASN A 125 -13.99 8.96 -7.74
C ASN A 125 -14.21 7.50 -7.30
N LEU A 126 -14.28 7.23 -6.00
CA LEU A 126 -14.23 5.87 -5.46
C LEU A 126 -15.32 4.95 -6.03
N THR A 127 -16.50 5.48 -6.35
CA THR A 127 -17.63 4.75 -6.94
C THR A 127 -17.65 4.77 -8.48
N SER A 128 -16.82 5.59 -9.11
CA SER A 128 -16.86 5.83 -10.56
C SER A 128 -16.10 4.78 -11.37
N ILE A 129 -15.09 4.15 -10.76
CA ILE A 129 -14.25 3.15 -11.39
C ILE A 129 -14.08 2.00 -10.40
N SER A 130 -14.34 0.78 -10.83
CA SER A 130 -14.10 -0.43 -10.04
C SER A 130 -12.70 -0.96 -10.32
N PRO A 131 -11.69 -0.70 -9.45
CA PRO A 131 -10.33 -1.17 -9.69
C PRO A 131 -10.23 -2.69 -9.56
N ILE A 132 -9.15 -3.26 -10.08
CA ILE A 132 -8.82 -4.68 -9.96
C ILE A 132 -7.61 -4.82 -9.04
N TYR A 133 -7.70 -5.69 -8.04
CA TYR A 133 -6.67 -5.93 -7.03
C TYR A 133 -6.27 -7.42 -6.99
N GLY A 134 -4.97 -7.70 -7.09
CA GLY A 134 -4.43 -9.06 -7.04
C GLY A 134 -4.12 -9.52 -5.62
N ALA A 135 -5.14 -10.02 -4.91
CA ALA A 135 -5.01 -10.45 -3.51
C ALA A 135 -5.76 -11.75 -3.17
N GLY A 136 -6.21 -12.50 -4.19
CA GLY A 136 -6.88 -13.79 -4.04
C GLY A 136 -5.97 -14.99 -4.28
#